data_AF-A0A0C2X3I6-F1
#
_entry.id   AF-A0A0C2X3I6-F1
#
_cell.length_a   1.000
_cell.length_b   1.000
_cell.length_c   1.000
_cell.angle_alpha   90.00
_cell.angle_beta   90.00
_cell.angle_gamma   90.00
#
_symmetry.space_group_name_H-M   'P 1'
#
loop_
_entity.id
_entity.type
_entity.pdbx_description
1 polymer ?
#
loop_
_entity_poly.entity_id
_entity_poly.type
_entity_poly.pdbx_seq_one_letter_code
_entity_poly.pdbx_strand_id
1 'polypeptide(L)'
;SYSSDPYLQYRPPFVRSLPIQILLTGIVLALVTVLFIHLLFTAQYHWPLAPVNYTLQLSAVITLLISLIATLHVVLSAALVESQRWPYMLSYVAVNVPPLDVENSTLNNWSTAEKATWLTMNAATSGLVQITHIHFLTLLYPSSPEGRLILFLLGPLALIAAVMQLIPIQGIASQTTAITIATVLRNICNATLSLLFTIGLFIWGFFINRRQAWRTDGGTAVFGATALFLALSSTALNFVYIDREEDYVWLPGLMWAIVLWQSFLG
;
A
#
# COMPACT_ATOMS: atom_id res chain seq x y z
N SER A 1 -26.74 -32.10 20.58
CA SER A 1 -25.48 -31.46 20.15
C SER A 1 -25.44 -31.55 18.64
N TYR A 2 -25.58 -30.43 17.94
CA TYR A 2 -25.38 -30.42 16.48
C TYR A 2 -23.88 -30.57 16.21
N SER A 3 -23.50 -31.50 15.35
CA SER A 3 -22.09 -31.85 15.08
C SER A 3 -21.31 -30.76 14.33
N SER A 4 -22.01 -29.78 13.76
CA SER A 4 -21.45 -28.60 13.10
C SER A 4 -22.41 -27.44 13.27
N ASP A 5 -21.88 -26.26 13.58
CA ASP A 5 -22.64 -25.01 13.57
C ASP A 5 -22.75 -24.51 12.12
N PRO A 6 -23.94 -24.52 11.49
CA PRO A 6 -24.12 -24.10 10.11
C PRO A 6 -23.88 -22.60 9.91
N TYR A 7 -23.76 -21.80 10.97
CA TYR A 7 -23.43 -20.37 10.87
C TYR A 7 -21.92 -20.13 10.70
N LEU A 8 -21.06 -21.08 11.11
CA LEU A 8 -19.60 -20.95 10.95
C LEU A 8 -19.17 -20.82 9.48
N GLN A 9 -19.91 -21.43 8.54
CA GLN A 9 -19.58 -21.36 7.10
C GLN A 9 -19.80 -19.97 6.50
N TYR A 10 -20.61 -19.12 7.13
CA TYR A 10 -20.89 -17.75 6.70
C TYR A 10 -20.04 -16.72 7.44
N ARG A 11 -19.18 -17.16 8.38
CA ARG A 11 -18.32 -16.26 9.13
C ARG A 11 -17.15 -15.82 8.25
N PRO A 12 -16.89 -14.52 8.11
CA PRO A 12 -15.72 -14.06 7.37
C PRO A 12 -14.42 -14.56 8.05
N PRO A 13 -13.34 -14.74 7.28
CA PRO A 13 -12.08 -15.23 7.80
C PRO A 13 -11.57 -14.33 8.93
N PHE A 14 -10.80 -14.91 9.87
CA PHE A 14 -10.27 -14.20 11.04
C PHE A 14 -9.61 -12.87 10.67
N VAL A 15 -8.84 -12.89 9.58
CA VAL A 15 -8.14 -11.74 8.97
C VAL A 15 -9.05 -10.53 8.71
N ARG A 16 -10.32 -10.76 8.35
CA ARG A 16 -11.31 -9.72 8.05
C ARG A 16 -12.07 -9.30 9.31
N SER A 17 -11.46 -9.44 10.49
CA SER A 17 -12.07 -9.02 11.74
C SER A 17 -11.72 -7.58 12.11
N LEU A 18 -12.65 -6.89 12.75
CA LEU A 18 -12.50 -5.51 13.20
C LEU A 18 -11.29 -5.30 14.14
N PRO A 19 -11.03 -6.18 15.14
CA PRO A 19 -9.85 -6.04 15.98
C PRO A 19 -8.54 -6.14 15.20
N ILE A 20 -8.47 -7.03 14.20
CA ILE A 20 -7.29 -7.17 13.36
C ILE A 20 -7.10 -5.95 12.47
N GLN A 21 -8.19 -5.44 11.88
CA GLN A 21 -8.14 -4.21 11.10
C GLN A 21 -7.57 -3.06 11.94
N ILE A 22 -8.10 -2.81 13.14
CA ILE A 22 -7.60 -1.75 14.03
C ILE A 22 -6.13 -1.98 14.40
N LEU A 23 -5.77 -3.22 14.78
CA LEU A 23 -4.40 -3.55 15.17
C LEU A 23 -3.41 -3.32 14.04
N LEU A 24 -3.68 -3.87 12.85
CA LEU A 24 -2.76 -3.81 11.72
C LEU A 24 -2.73 -2.41 11.11
N THR A 25 -3.85 -1.71 10.98
CA THR A 25 -3.85 -0.29 10.58
C THR A 25 -3.06 0.57 11.59
N GLY A 26 -3.17 0.28 12.90
CA GLY A 26 -2.37 0.94 13.93
C GLY A 26 -0.87 0.66 13.82
N ILE A 27 -0.47 -0.58 13.53
CA ILE A 27 0.93 -0.94 13.28
C ILE A 27 1.47 -0.21 12.05
N VAL A 28 0.72 -0.22 10.94
CA VAL A 28 1.11 0.49 9.71
C VAL A 28 1.24 1.99 9.97
N LEU A 29 0.29 2.59 10.72
CA LEU A 29 0.36 4.00 11.11
C LEU A 29 1.63 4.30 11.91
N ALA A 30 1.99 3.45 12.88
CA ALA A 30 3.22 3.60 13.65
C ALA A 30 4.47 3.50 12.75
N LEU A 31 4.54 2.52 11.85
CA LEU A 31 5.65 2.34 10.91
C LEU A 31 5.83 3.57 10.00
N VAL A 32 4.73 4.12 9.46
CA VAL A 32 4.77 5.30 8.58
C VAL A 32 5.11 6.56 9.37
N THR A 33 4.63 6.69 10.61
CA THR A 33 4.99 7.81 11.50
C THR A 33 6.47 7.80 11.84
N VAL A 34 7.02 6.62 12.18
CA VAL A 34 8.45 6.47 12.45
C VAL A 34 9.25 6.82 11.19
N LEU A 35 8.84 6.35 10.02
CA LEU A 35 9.50 6.70 8.75
C LEU A 35 9.47 8.21 8.49
N PHE A 36 8.33 8.87 8.72
CA PHE A 36 8.19 10.31 8.59
C PHE A 36 9.18 11.07 9.48
N ILE A 37 9.27 10.67 10.75
CA ILE A 37 10.21 11.26 11.71
C ILE A 37 11.66 11.06 11.25
N HIS A 38 12.01 9.86 10.76
CA HIS A 38 13.34 9.58 10.23
C HIS A 38 13.66 10.49 9.03
N LEU A 39 12.74 10.64 8.08
CA LEU A 39 12.94 11.52 6.91
C LEU A 39 13.17 12.98 7.32
N LEU A 40 12.47 13.48 8.34
CA LEU A 40 12.69 14.83 8.84
C LEU A 40 14.07 15.00 9.49
N PHE A 41 14.51 14.02 10.29
CA PHE A 41 15.83 14.08 10.92
C PHE A 41 16.98 13.90 9.93
N THR A 42 16.79 13.08 8.89
CA THR A 42 17.80 12.82 7.87
C THR A 42 17.70 13.77 6.66
N ALA A 43 16.80 14.76 6.71
CA ALA A 43 16.57 15.73 5.66
C ALA A 43 17.86 16.43 5.20
N GLN A 44 18.72 16.80 6.16
CA GLN A 44 20.00 17.47 5.90
C GLN A 44 20.95 16.62 5.04
N TYR A 45 20.84 15.30 5.11
CA TYR A 45 21.66 14.36 4.34
C TYR A 45 21.03 14.00 2.99
N HIS A 46 19.71 13.77 2.95
CA HIS A 46 19.02 13.27 1.75
C HIS A 46 18.68 14.38 0.75
N TRP A 47 18.36 15.58 1.23
CA TRP A 47 18.03 16.72 0.38
C TRP A 47 19.15 17.10 -0.60
N PRO A 48 20.42 17.26 -0.18
CA PRO A 48 21.49 17.62 -1.12
C PRO A 48 21.87 16.47 -2.07
N LEU A 49 21.60 15.21 -1.70
CA LEU A 49 21.99 14.05 -2.50
C LEU A 49 20.99 13.77 -3.64
N ALA A 50 19.70 13.76 -3.32
CA ALA A 50 18.63 13.43 -4.28
C ALA A 50 17.33 14.20 -3.94
N PRO A 51 17.24 15.51 -4.25
CA PRO A 51 16.13 16.37 -3.82
C PRO A 51 14.78 15.92 -4.39
N VAL A 52 14.77 15.39 -5.61
CA VAL A 52 13.55 14.88 -6.25
C VAL A 52 13.05 13.62 -5.55
N ASN A 53 13.93 12.64 -5.30
CA ASN A 53 13.55 11.43 -4.57
C ASN A 53 13.05 11.76 -3.15
N TYR A 54 13.75 12.65 -2.46
CA TYR A 54 13.39 13.05 -1.11
C TYR A 54 12.00 13.73 -1.06
N THR A 55 11.72 14.65 -1.98
CA THR A 55 10.40 15.33 -2.03
C THR A 55 9.28 14.36 -2.40
N LEU A 56 9.52 13.45 -3.35
CA LEU A 56 8.56 12.38 -3.70
C LEU A 56 8.28 11.48 -2.51
N GLN A 57 9.32 10.98 -1.84
CA GLN A 57 9.19 10.12 -0.67
C GLN A 57 8.47 10.80 0.49
N LEU A 58 8.81 12.06 0.78
CA LEU A 58 8.13 12.85 1.81
C LEU A 58 6.65 13.05 1.48
N SER A 59 6.32 13.37 0.22
CA SER A 59 4.92 13.53 -0.22
C SER A 59 4.14 12.21 -0.16
N ALA A 60 4.76 11.08 -0.51
CA ALA A 60 4.16 9.76 -0.44
C ALA A 60 3.86 9.38 1.02
N VAL A 61 4.82 9.60 1.93
CA VAL A 61 4.67 9.34 3.36
C VAL A 61 3.57 10.21 3.97
N ILE A 62 3.53 11.51 3.66
CA ILE A 62 2.49 12.42 4.16
C ILE A 62 1.10 11.98 3.68
N THR A 63 0.96 11.68 2.39
CA THR A 63 -0.34 11.26 1.82
C THR A 63 -0.80 9.94 2.41
N LEU A 64 0.12 8.97 2.59
CA LEU A 64 -0.18 7.71 3.26
C LEU A 64 -0.57 7.92 4.73
N LEU A 65 0.11 8.81 5.45
CA LEU A 65 -0.21 9.13 6.84
C LEU A 65 -1.63 9.70 6.98
N ILE A 66 -2.00 10.64 6.10
CA ILE A 66 -3.35 11.21 6.05
C ILE A 66 -4.37 10.11 5.77
N SER A 67 -4.11 9.23 4.80
CA SER A 67 -5.00 8.11 4.45
C SER A 67 -5.19 7.13 5.62
N LEU A 68 -4.12 6.79 6.35
CA LEU A 68 -4.17 5.89 7.51
C LEU A 68 -4.91 6.52 8.70
N ILE A 69 -4.67 7.80 8.98
CA ILE A 69 -5.39 8.55 10.03
C ILE A 69 -6.87 8.60 9.70
N ALA A 70 -7.23 8.93 8.45
CA ALA A 70 -8.61 8.97 8.01
C ALA A 70 -9.28 7.59 8.09
N THR A 71 -8.58 6.52 7.69
CA THR A 71 -9.06 5.14 7.78
C THR A 71 -9.34 4.76 9.23
N LEU A 72 -8.38 5.01 10.13
CA LEU A 72 -8.52 4.69 11.54
C LEU A 72 -9.66 5.49 12.18
N HIS A 73 -9.78 6.78 11.85
CA HIS A 73 -10.87 7.62 12.32
C HIS A 73 -12.24 7.09 11.88
N VAL A 74 -12.40 6.71 10.61
CA VAL A 74 -13.66 6.14 10.08
C VAL A 74 -13.99 4.81 10.78
N VAL A 75 -13.02 3.89 10.88
CA VAL A 75 -13.22 2.58 11.49
C VAL A 75 -13.60 2.72 12.98
N LEU A 76 -12.88 3.56 13.74
CA LEU A 76 -13.18 3.80 15.15
C LEU A 76 -14.52 4.52 15.34
N SER A 77 -14.86 5.48 14.47
CA SER A 77 -16.15 6.17 14.53
C SER A 77 -17.31 5.22 14.25
N ALA A 78 -17.16 4.34 13.25
CA ALA A 78 -18.16 3.30 12.96
C ALA A 78 -18.33 2.33 14.13
N ALA A 79 -17.21 1.86 14.71
CA ALA A 79 -17.21 1.00 15.89
C ALA A 79 -17.89 1.67 17.10
N LEU A 80 -17.63 2.96 17.33
CA LEU A 80 -18.25 3.72 18.42
C LEU A 80 -19.77 3.86 18.22
N VAL A 81 -20.21 4.22 17.01
CA VAL A 81 -21.64 4.35 16.69
C VAL A 81 -22.36 3.02 16.85
N GLU A 82 -21.74 1.91 16.41
CA GLU A 82 -22.31 0.58 16.56
C GLU A 82 -22.42 0.17 18.04
N SER A 83 -21.39 0.46 18.84
CA SER A 83 -21.39 0.15 20.28
C SER A 83 -22.52 0.86 21.06
N GLN A 84 -23.02 1.97 20.54
CA GLN A 84 -24.09 2.77 21.15
C GLN A 84 -25.50 2.31 20.75
N ARG A 85 -25.63 1.39 19.80
CA ARG A 85 -26.92 0.87 19.33
C ARG A 85 -27.09 -0.56 19.78
N TRP A 86 -28.34 -0.95 20.07
CA TRP A 86 -28.66 -2.35 20.38
C TRP A 86 -28.15 -3.25 19.23
N PRO A 87 -27.41 -4.34 19.51
CA PRO A 87 -27.29 -5.05 20.78
C PRO A 87 -26.13 -4.62 21.70
N TYR A 88 -25.64 -3.38 21.57
CA TYR A 88 -24.57 -2.77 22.38
C TYR A 88 -23.27 -3.58 22.35
N MET A 89 -22.93 -4.09 21.17
CA MET A 89 -21.72 -4.86 20.91
C MET A 89 -21.07 -4.38 19.63
N LEU A 90 -19.79 -4.69 19.48
CA LEU A 90 -19.03 -4.40 18.27
C LEU A 90 -19.24 -5.52 17.25
N SER A 91 -19.45 -5.18 15.97
CA SER A 91 -19.37 -6.18 14.92
C SER A 91 -17.98 -6.78 14.89
N TYR A 92 -17.93 -8.09 14.78
CA TYR A 92 -16.68 -8.81 14.58
C TYR A 92 -16.07 -8.51 13.20
N VAL A 93 -16.85 -8.05 12.23
CA VAL A 93 -16.45 -7.89 10.82
C VAL A 93 -15.80 -6.53 10.59
N ALA A 94 -14.71 -6.51 9.83
CA ALA A 94 -14.01 -5.29 9.42
C ALA A 94 -14.94 -4.33 8.66
N VAL A 95 -14.69 -3.04 8.86
CA VAL A 95 -15.43 -1.96 8.17
C VAL A 95 -14.79 -1.70 6.82
N ASN A 96 -15.57 -1.78 5.74
CA ASN A 96 -15.11 -1.45 4.39
C ASN A 96 -14.96 0.08 4.25
N VAL A 97 -13.78 0.55 3.83
CA VAL A 97 -13.50 1.98 3.61
C VAL A 97 -12.85 2.18 2.23
N PRO A 98 -13.56 2.76 1.24
CA PRO A 98 -14.92 3.30 1.32
C PRO A 98 -15.98 2.17 1.24
N PRO A 99 -17.24 2.42 1.67
CA PRO A 99 -18.34 1.48 1.46
C PRO A 99 -18.73 1.47 -0.02
N LEU A 100 -18.15 0.52 -0.77
CA LEU A 100 -18.45 0.30 -2.19
C LEU A 100 -19.68 -0.60 -2.40
N ASP A 101 -20.08 -1.34 -1.37
CA ASP A 101 -21.23 -2.24 -1.42
C ASP A 101 -22.55 -1.47 -1.21
N VAL A 102 -23.44 -1.56 -2.20
CA VAL A 102 -24.70 -0.80 -2.29
C VAL A 102 -25.77 -1.33 -1.32
N GLU A 103 -25.68 -2.59 -0.85
CA GLU A 103 -26.83 -3.26 -0.22
C GLU A 103 -26.88 -3.22 1.33
N ASN A 104 -25.78 -2.98 2.05
CA ASN A 104 -25.76 -3.07 3.53
C ASN A 104 -25.44 -1.78 4.28
N SER A 105 -25.33 -0.65 3.58
CA SER A 105 -24.81 0.61 4.13
C SER A 105 -25.87 1.50 4.79
N THR A 106 -26.76 0.96 5.64
CA THR A 106 -27.77 1.80 6.34
C THR A 106 -27.16 2.72 7.41
N LEU A 107 -25.90 2.49 7.80
CA LEU A 107 -25.23 3.24 8.86
C LEU A 107 -24.34 4.40 8.40
N ASN A 108 -23.84 4.42 7.16
CA ASN A 108 -22.96 5.49 6.65
C ASN A 108 -23.08 5.63 5.12
N ASN A 109 -24.05 6.43 4.66
CA ASN A 109 -24.16 6.82 3.25
C ASN A 109 -23.07 7.84 2.91
N TRP A 110 -21.90 7.36 2.47
CA TRP A 110 -20.89 8.24 1.90
C TRP A 110 -21.43 8.91 0.64
N SER A 111 -21.33 10.23 0.59
CA SER A 111 -21.62 11.00 -0.60
C SER A 111 -20.68 10.61 -1.75
N THR A 112 -21.13 10.83 -2.98
CA THR A 112 -20.31 10.63 -4.19
C THR A 112 -18.99 11.40 -4.10
N ALA A 113 -19.01 12.60 -3.51
CA ALA A 113 -17.82 13.40 -3.30
C ALA A 113 -16.84 12.72 -2.33
N GLU A 114 -17.30 12.23 -1.17
CA GLU A 114 -16.43 11.52 -0.21
C GLU A 114 -15.82 10.26 -0.80
N LYS A 115 -16.61 9.46 -1.55
CA LYS A 115 -16.11 8.27 -2.25
C LYS A 115 -15.06 8.65 -3.30
N ALA A 116 -15.33 9.68 -4.11
CA ALA A 116 -14.41 10.14 -5.13
C ALA A 116 -13.11 10.69 -4.53
N THR A 117 -13.19 11.49 -3.46
CA THR A 117 -12.03 12.00 -2.74
C THR A 117 -11.18 10.86 -2.16
N TRP A 118 -11.81 9.83 -1.60
CA TRP A 118 -11.09 8.66 -1.07
C TRP A 118 -10.36 7.86 -2.15
N LEU A 119 -11.04 7.57 -3.25
CA LEU A 119 -10.43 6.87 -4.38
C LEU A 119 -9.29 7.69 -4.99
N THR A 120 -9.44 9.01 -5.04
CA THR A 120 -8.39 9.93 -5.50
C THR A 120 -7.20 9.94 -4.55
N MET A 121 -7.42 9.96 -3.24
CA MET A 121 -6.37 9.87 -2.22
C MET A 121 -5.60 8.54 -2.33
N ASN A 122 -6.30 7.41 -2.53
CA ASN A 122 -5.66 6.11 -2.72
C ASN A 122 -4.86 6.06 -4.02
N ALA A 123 -5.43 6.54 -5.13
CA ALA A 123 -4.75 6.62 -6.41
C ALA A 123 -3.49 7.50 -6.33
N ALA A 124 -3.57 8.65 -5.66
CA ALA A 124 -2.45 9.55 -5.43
C ALA A 124 -1.38 8.88 -4.55
N THR A 125 -1.77 8.23 -3.45
CA THR A 125 -0.85 7.50 -2.57
C THR A 125 -0.13 6.40 -3.34
N SER A 126 -0.86 5.57 -4.07
CA SER A 126 -0.32 4.51 -4.90
C SER A 126 0.62 5.06 -5.97
N GLY A 127 0.22 6.12 -6.67
CA GLY A 127 1.05 6.76 -7.69
C GLY A 127 2.35 7.31 -7.12
N LEU A 128 2.29 8.06 -6.01
CA LEU A 128 3.46 8.62 -5.35
C LEU A 128 4.42 7.54 -4.84
N VAL A 129 3.91 6.47 -4.23
CA VAL A 129 4.73 5.33 -3.77
C VAL A 129 5.46 4.68 -4.95
N GLN A 130 4.74 4.38 -6.03
CA GLN A 130 5.35 3.72 -7.19
C GLN A 130 6.34 4.64 -7.92
N ILE A 131 6.03 5.93 -8.08
CA ILE A 131 6.95 6.90 -8.70
C ILE A 131 8.22 7.07 -7.87
N THR A 132 8.10 7.17 -6.54
CA THR A 132 9.26 7.23 -5.63
C THR A 132 10.16 6.01 -5.83
N HIS A 133 9.56 4.82 -5.89
CA HIS A 133 10.29 3.57 -6.04
C HIS A 133 10.97 3.44 -7.40
N ILE A 134 10.30 3.82 -8.49
CA ILE A 134 10.87 3.86 -9.85
C ILE A 134 12.04 4.84 -9.92
N HIS A 135 11.87 6.02 -9.33
CA HIS A 135 12.92 7.04 -9.32
C HIS A 135 14.13 6.59 -8.50
N PHE A 136 13.90 5.96 -7.35
CA PHE A 136 14.95 5.32 -6.56
C PHE A 136 15.73 4.27 -7.38
N LEU A 137 15.05 3.36 -8.09
CA LEU A 137 15.73 2.39 -8.95
C LEU A 137 16.53 3.08 -10.06
N THR A 138 16.00 4.16 -10.64
CA THR A 138 16.70 4.92 -11.68
C THR A 138 17.97 5.60 -11.14
N LEU A 139 18.01 5.98 -9.87
CA LEU A 139 19.22 6.53 -9.23
C LEU A 139 20.31 5.47 -8.99
N LEU A 140 19.93 4.21 -8.76
CA LEU A 140 20.89 3.13 -8.57
C LEU A 140 21.64 2.76 -9.86
N TYR A 141 20.99 2.90 -11.02
CA TYR A 141 21.57 2.58 -12.32
C TYR A 141 22.21 3.84 -12.93
N PRO A 142 23.56 3.94 -12.97
CA PRO A 142 24.23 5.18 -13.32
C PRO A 142 24.13 5.54 -14.80
N SER A 143 23.74 4.61 -15.68
CA SER A 143 23.72 4.86 -17.11
C SER A 143 22.37 5.47 -17.57
N SER A 144 22.45 6.56 -18.33
CA SER A 144 21.29 7.21 -18.95
C SER A 144 20.37 6.28 -19.74
N PRO A 145 20.84 5.28 -20.53
CA PRO A 145 19.94 4.36 -21.22
C PRO A 145 19.23 3.39 -20.27
N GLU A 146 19.89 2.91 -19.21
CA GLU A 146 19.25 2.02 -18.21
C GLU A 146 18.16 2.76 -17.45
N GLY A 147 18.43 3.99 -17.00
CA GLY A 147 17.44 4.81 -16.32
C GLY A 147 16.21 5.12 -17.19
N ARG A 148 16.43 5.41 -18.47
CA ARG A 148 15.31 5.58 -19.43
C ARG A 148 14.54 4.29 -19.63
N LEU A 149 15.22 3.14 -19.76
CA LEU A 149 14.57 1.85 -19.90
C LEU A 149 13.70 1.51 -18.69
N ILE A 150 14.20 1.74 -17.48
CA ILE A 150 13.44 1.55 -16.23
C ILE A 150 12.18 2.42 -16.25
N LEU A 151 12.31 3.70 -16.60
CA LEU A 151 11.18 4.62 -16.64
C LEU A 151 10.14 4.24 -17.71
N PHE A 152 10.59 3.84 -18.91
CA PHE A 152 9.69 3.39 -19.98
C PHE A 152 9.02 2.04 -19.69
N LEU A 153 9.66 1.17 -18.90
CA LEU A 153 9.10 -0.12 -18.54
C LEU A 153 8.13 -0.02 -17.34
N LEU A 154 8.56 0.62 -16.25
CA LEU A 154 7.79 0.67 -15.00
C LEU A 154 6.79 1.84 -14.98
N GLY A 155 7.10 2.96 -15.64
CA GLY A 155 6.25 4.16 -15.64
C GLY A 155 4.82 3.92 -16.14
N PRO A 156 4.63 3.32 -17.33
CA PRO A 156 3.29 3.01 -17.84
C PRO A 156 2.51 2.06 -16.94
N LEU A 157 3.21 1.09 -16.33
CA LEU A 157 2.60 0.10 -15.44
C LEU A 157 2.11 0.74 -14.14
N ALA A 158 2.89 1.68 -13.58
CA ALA A 158 2.49 2.48 -12.42
C ALA A 158 1.32 3.43 -12.75
N LEU A 159 1.33 4.04 -13.93
CA LEU A 159 0.23 4.90 -14.40
C LEU A 159 -1.07 4.11 -14.53
N ILE A 160 -1.03 2.94 -15.17
CA ILE A 160 -2.19 2.06 -15.31
C ILE A 160 -2.69 1.66 -13.91
N ALA A 161 -1.81 1.21 -13.01
CA ALA A 161 -2.21 0.82 -11.66
C ALA A 161 -2.90 1.94 -10.87
N ALA A 162 -2.43 3.19 -11.02
CA ALA A 162 -3.03 4.36 -10.37
C ALA A 162 -4.37 4.76 -11.00
N VAL A 163 -4.46 4.79 -12.33
CA VAL A 163 -5.70 5.15 -13.05
C VAL A 163 -6.80 4.11 -12.80
N MET A 164 -6.46 2.83 -12.75
CA MET A 164 -7.42 1.75 -12.48
C MET A 164 -8.07 1.89 -11.10
N GLN A 165 -7.44 2.58 -10.13
CA GLN A 165 -8.04 2.88 -8.82
C GLN A 165 -9.17 3.92 -8.89
N LEU A 166 -9.23 4.72 -9.96
CA LEU A 166 -10.26 5.75 -10.15
C LEU A 166 -11.50 5.22 -10.87
N ILE A 167 -11.42 4.08 -11.55
CA ILE A 167 -12.55 3.50 -12.30
C ILE A 167 -13.81 3.30 -11.46
N PRO A 168 -13.74 2.87 -10.18
CA PRO A 168 -14.92 2.74 -9.34
C PRO A 168 -15.72 4.04 -9.13
N ILE A 169 -15.15 5.22 -9.43
CA ILE A 169 -15.86 6.52 -9.37
C ILE A 169 -17.07 6.55 -10.33
N GLN A 170 -16.96 5.89 -11.49
CA GLN A 170 -18.00 5.90 -12.53
C GLN A 170 -19.14 4.89 -12.26
N GLY A 171 -18.95 3.96 -11.33
CA GLY A 171 -19.81 2.77 -11.13
C GLY A 171 -20.61 2.76 -9.83
N ILE A 172 -20.96 3.91 -9.27
CA ILE A 172 -21.61 4.05 -7.95
C ILE A 172 -22.99 3.35 -7.84
N ALA A 173 -23.52 2.73 -8.90
CA ALA A 173 -24.81 2.03 -8.88
C ALA A 173 -24.85 0.62 -9.53
N SER A 174 -23.75 0.06 -10.04
CA SER A 174 -23.79 -1.32 -10.55
C SER A 174 -22.40 -1.96 -10.65
N GLN A 175 -22.30 -3.19 -10.13
CA GLN A 175 -21.14 -4.06 -10.24
C GLN A 175 -20.97 -4.48 -11.71
N THR A 176 -20.37 -3.60 -12.49
CA THR A 176 -20.09 -3.82 -13.91
C THR A 176 -18.80 -4.60 -14.06
N THR A 177 -18.71 -5.45 -15.09
CA THR A 177 -17.50 -6.19 -15.49
C THR A 177 -16.25 -5.30 -15.55
N ALA A 178 -16.42 -4.00 -15.84
CA ALA A 178 -15.36 -3.00 -15.85
C ALA A 178 -14.66 -2.83 -14.49
N ILE A 179 -15.39 -2.86 -13.37
CA ILE A 179 -14.82 -2.73 -12.02
C ILE A 179 -13.94 -3.95 -11.72
N THR A 180 -14.42 -5.15 -12.00
CA THR A 180 -13.65 -6.39 -11.81
C THR A 180 -12.38 -6.38 -12.65
N ILE A 181 -12.47 -6.00 -13.93
CA ILE A 181 -11.30 -5.90 -14.81
C ILE A 181 -10.30 -4.86 -14.29
N ALA A 182 -10.78 -3.68 -13.85
CA ALA A 182 -9.93 -2.63 -13.31
C ALA A 182 -9.16 -3.10 -12.07
N THR A 183 -9.85 -3.77 -11.15
CA THR A 183 -9.26 -4.34 -9.94
C THR A 183 -8.19 -5.39 -10.27
N VAL A 184 -8.49 -6.32 -11.17
CA VAL A 184 -7.53 -7.34 -11.62
C VAL A 184 -6.30 -6.71 -12.27
N LEU A 185 -6.50 -5.74 -13.19
CA LEU A 185 -5.40 -5.04 -13.86
C LEU A 185 -4.52 -4.30 -12.86
N ARG A 186 -5.12 -3.59 -11.89
CA ARG A 186 -4.39 -2.90 -10.82
C ARG A 186 -3.49 -3.85 -10.06
N ASN A 187 -4.01 -5.01 -9.63
CA ASN A 187 -3.27 -5.97 -8.84
C ASN A 187 -2.13 -6.62 -9.64
N ILE A 188 -2.39 -6.99 -10.89
CA ILE A 188 -1.37 -7.53 -11.80
C ILE A 188 -0.27 -6.50 -12.02
N CYS A 189 -0.62 -5.24 -12.26
CA CYS A 189 0.36 -4.16 -12.45
C CYS A 189 1.20 -3.96 -11.19
N ASN A 190 0.59 -3.89 -10.01
CA ASN A 190 1.31 -3.72 -8.74
C ASN A 190 2.23 -4.92 -8.43
N ALA A 191 1.77 -6.15 -8.65
CA ALA A 191 2.60 -7.34 -8.45
C ALA A 191 3.77 -7.39 -9.44
N THR A 192 3.52 -7.04 -10.70
CA THR A 192 4.56 -6.99 -11.74
C THR A 192 5.58 -5.88 -11.44
N LEU A 193 5.15 -4.70 -10.97
CA LEU A 193 6.03 -3.63 -10.50
C LEU A 193 6.91 -4.10 -9.35
N SER A 194 6.33 -4.70 -8.31
CA SER A 194 7.08 -5.21 -7.16
C SER A 194 8.10 -6.28 -7.58
N LEU A 195 7.71 -7.18 -8.48
CA LEU A 195 8.60 -8.23 -9.00
C LEU A 195 9.75 -7.65 -9.81
N LEU A 196 9.47 -6.80 -10.80
CA LEU A 196 10.49 -6.17 -11.65
C LEU A 196 11.45 -5.34 -10.82
N PHE A 197 10.94 -4.59 -9.85
CA PHE A 197 11.77 -3.83 -8.95
C PHE A 197 12.66 -4.74 -8.10
N THR A 198 12.11 -5.83 -7.55
CA THR A 198 12.88 -6.79 -6.75
C THR A 198 14.00 -7.38 -7.58
N ILE A 199 13.71 -7.83 -8.80
CA ILE A 199 14.74 -8.33 -9.73
C ILE A 199 15.80 -7.25 -9.99
N GLY A 200 15.39 -6.00 -10.23
CA GLY A 200 16.29 -4.86 -10.40
C GLY A 200 17.26 -4.67 -9.23
N LEU A 201 16.75 -4.65 -7.98
CA LEU A 201 17.62 -4.56 -6.81
C LEU A 201 18.58 -5.73 -6.66
N PHE A 202 18.12 -6.95 -6.93
CA PHE A 202 18.97 -8.13 -6.85
C PHE A 202 20.08 -8.08 -7.92
N ILE A 203 19.75 -7.68 -9.14
CA ILE A 203 20.73 -7.48 -10.21
C ILE A 203 21.76 -6.43 -9.79
N TRP A 204 21.29 -5.29 -9.29
CA TRP A 204 22.19 -4.22 -8.86
C TRP A 204 23.11 -4.64 -7.69
N GLY A 205 22.53 -5.24 -6.65
CA GLY A 205 23.23 -5.60 -5.41
C GLY A 205 24.19 -6.77 -5.55
N PHE A 206 23.91 -7.75 -6.41
CA PHE A 206 24.76 -8.94 -6.56
C PHE A 206 25.67 -8.93 -7.80
N PHE A 207 25.21 -8.33 -8.90
CA PHE A 207 25.91 -8.44 -10.19
C PHE A 207 26.59 -7.14 -10.62
N ILE A 208 25.93 -5.99 -10.49
CA ILE A 208 26.47 -4.72 -11.02
C ILE A 208 27.47 -4.10 -10.04
N ASN A 209 27.07 -3.86 -8.79
CA ASN A 209 27.87 -3.08 -7.85
C ASN A 209 28.14 -3.79 -6.52
N ARG A 210 28.47 -5.08 -6.59
CA ARG A 210 28.62 -5.97 -5.43
C ARG A 210 29.56 -5.43 -4.34
N ARG A 211 30.69 -4.82 -4.70
CA ARG A 211 31.67 -4.34 -3.70
C ARG A 211 31.15 -3.15 -2.90
N GLN A 212 30.39 -2.25 -3.54
CA GLN A 212 29.84 -1.08 -2.87
C GLN A 212 28.55 -1.43 -2.11
N ALA A 213 27.71 -2.29 -2.70
CA ALA A 213 26.46 -2.73 -2.09
C ALA A 213 26.67 -3.49 -0.76
N TRP A 214 27.74 -4.28 -0.65
CA TRP A 214 28.02 -5.12 0.51
C TRP A 214 29.14 -4.61 1.40
N ARG A 215 29.42 -3.30 1.36
CA ARG A 215 30.42 -2.71 2.24
C ARG A 215 29.91 -2.74 3.69
N THR A 216 30.71 -3.30 4.60
CA THR A 216 30.38 -3.38 6.03
C THR A 216 30.68 -2.08 6.78
N ASP A 217 31.45 -1.18 6.18
CA ASP A 217 31.80 0.11 6.77
C ASP A 217 30.57 1.04 6.77
N GLY A 218 30.13 1.44 7.96
CA GLY A 218 29.04 2.40 8.15
C GLY A 218 27.61 1.82 8.05
N GLY A 219 27.46 0.49 8.15
CA GLY A 219 26.13 -0.15 8.18
C GLY A 219 25.46 -0.36 6.82
N THR A 220 26.10 0.02 5.71
CA THR A 220 25.56 -0.11 4.34
C THR A 220 25.09 -1.52 4.01
N ALA A 221 25.87 -2.56 4.37
CA ALA A 221 25.46 -3.95 4.15
C ALA A 221 24.18 -4.36 4.91
N VAL A 222 23.96 -3.83 6.11
CA VAL A 222 22.76 -4.13 6.91
C VAL A 222 21.53 -3.46 6.30
N PHE A 223 21.68 -2.19 5.88
CA PHE A 223 20.63 -1.46 5.19
C PHE A 223 20.26 -2.11 3.85
N GLY A 224 21.25 -2.48 3.04
CA GLY A 224 21.05 -3.20 1.78
C GLY A 224 20.40 -4.58 1.95
N ALA A 225 20.84 -5.37 2.93
CA ALA A 225 20.21 -6.66 3.26
C ALA A 225 18.74 -6.49 3.67
N THR A 226 18.44 -5.47 4.47
CA THR A 226 17.08 -5.16 4.91
C THR A 226 16.22 -4.70 3.73
N ALA A 227 16.74 -3.86 2.84
CA ALA A 227 16.04 -3.44 1.63
C ALA A 227 15.71 -4.62 0.70
N LEU A 228 16.63 -5.58 0.53
CA LEU A 228 16.37 -6.80 -0.25
C LEU A 228 15.32 -7.70 0.41
N PHE A 229 15.35 -7.83 1.74
CA PHE A 229 14.32 -8.57 2.47
C PHE A 229 12.93 -7.93 2.35
N LEU A 230 12.86 -6.60 2.44
CA LEU A 230 11.61 -5.87 2.22
C LEU A 230 11.11 -6.00 0.77
N ALA A 231 12.01 -6.04 -0.22
CA ALA A 231 11.65 -6.26 -1.62
C ALA A 231 10.99 -7.65 -1.84
N LEU A 232 11.59 -8.69 -1.27
CA LEU A 232 11.02 -10.04 -1.30
C LEU A 232 9.67 -10.09 -0.57
N SER A 233 9.58 -9.46 0.61
CA SER A 233 8.36 -9.42 1.40
C SER A 233 7.24 -8.69 0.66
N SER A 234 7.53 -7.52 0.07
CA SER A 234 6.58 -6.76 -0.76
C SER A 234 6.07 -7.60 -1.93
N THR A 235 6.97 -8.31 -2.63
CA THR A 235 6.59 -9.13 -3.78
C THR A 235 5.73 -10.33 -3.37
N ALA A 236 6.08 -11.00 -2.27
CA ALA A 236 5.27 -12.08 -1.72
C ALA A 236 3.87 -11.59 -1.31
N LEU A 237 3.78 -10.45 -0.63
CA LEU A 237 2.49 -9.86 -0.24
C LEU A 237 1.63 -9.47 -1.44
N ASN A 238 2.23 -8.93 -2.51
CA ASN A 238 1.50 -8.61 -3.73
C ASN A 238 0.94 -9.88 -4.42
N PHE A 239 1.68 -10.99 -4.41
CA PHE A 239 1.15 -12.26 -4.94
C PHE A 239 0.03 -12.83 -4.09
N VAL A 240 0.14 -12.76 -2.76
CA VAL A 240 -0.95 -13.18 -1.85
C VAL A 240 -2.18 -12.31 -2.03
N TYR A 241 -2.00 -11.02 -2.26
CA TYR A 241 -3.11 -10.08 -2.44
C TYR A 241 -3.93 -10.35 -3.72
N ILE A 242 -3.33 -10.87 -4.79
CA ILE A 242 -4.07 -11.22 -6.02
C ILE A 242 -5.15 -12.26 -5.76
N ASP A 243 -4.86 -13.28 -4.95
CA ASP A 243 -5.77 -14.41 -4.70
C ASP A 243 -6.83 -14.10 -3.64
N ARG A 244 -6.56 -13.12 -2.75
CA ARG A 244 -7.36 -12.91 -1.53
C ARG A 244 -7.63 -11.44 -1.23
N GLU A 245 -7.80 -10.63 -2.25
CA GLU A 245 -8.01 -9.18 -2.11
C GLU A 245 -9.15 -8.84 -1.12
N GLU A 246 -10.28 -9.55 -1.22
CA GLU A 246 -11.48 -9.28 -0.41
C GLU A 246 -11.30 -9.60 1.08
N ASP A 247 -10.28 -10.38 1.45
CA ASP A 247 -10.00 -10.77 2.83
C ASP A 247 -9.11 -9.75 3.55
N TYR A 248 -8.36 -8.94 2.80
CA TYR A 248 -7.23 -8.14 3.32
C TYR A 248 -7.41 -6.63 3.13
N VAL A 249 -8.42 -6.04 3.78
CA VAL A 249 -8.72 -4.59 3.70
C VAL A 249 -7.55 -3.69 4.15
N TRP A 250 -6.75 -4.14 5.11
CA TRP A 250 -5.62 -3.40 5.69
C TRP A 250 -4.30 -3.56 4.92
N LEU A 251 -4.20 -4.55 4.01
CA LEU A 251 -2.96 -4.96 3.38
C LEU A 251 -2.39 -3.92 2.39
N PRO A 252 -3.20 -3.18 1.60
CA PRO A 252 -2.67 -2.11 0.74
C PRO A 252 -1.82 -1.08 1.49
N GLY A 253 -2.27 -0.66 2.68
CA GLY A 253 -1.51 0.27 3.53
C GLY A 253 -0.17 -0.31 3.99
N LEU A 254 -0.14 -1.59 4.34
CA LEU A 254 1.10 -2.29 4.72
C LEU A 254 2.07 -2.40 3.53
N MET A 255 1.57 -2.77 2.34
CA MET A 255 2.40 -2.87 1.14
C MET A 255 3.03 -1.51 0.79
N TRP A 256 2.24 -0.43 0.83
CA TRP A 256 2.76 0.93 0.62
C TRP A 256 3.81 1.32 1.67
N ALA A 257 3.58 0.99 2.94
CA ALA A 257 4.56 1.25 4.00
C ALA A 257 5.88 0.48 3.79
N ILE A 258 5.81 -0.80 3.42
CA ILE A 258 6.99 -1.63 3.14
C ILE A 258 7.80 -1.04 1.99
N VAL A 259 7.15 -0.65 0.89
CA VAL A 259 7.84 -0.05 -0.27
C VAL A 259 8.51 1.28 0.10
N LEU A 260 7.86 2.12 0.91
CA LEU A 260 8.45 3.39 1.37
C LEU A 260 9.63 3.19 2.31
N TRP A 261 9.55 2.22 3.22
CA TRP A 261 10.68 1.82 4.08
C TRP A 261 11.83 1.25 3.26
N GLN A 262 11.53 0.44 2.26
CA GLN A 262 12.52 -0.12 1.36
C GLN A 262 13.26 0.98 0.57
N SER A 263 12.54 2.00 0.09
CA SER A 263 13.15 3.15 -0.59
C SER A 263 13.95 4.07 0.34
N PHE A 264 13.73 4.01 1.65
CA PHE A 264 14.51 4.76 2.64
C PHE A 264 15.80 4.05 3.01
N LEU A 265 15.75 2.72 3.12
CA LEU A 265 16.88 1.90 3.54
C LEU A 265 17.84 1.57 2.37
N GLY A 266 17.31 1.47 1.15
CA GLY A 266 18.10 1.25 -0.05
C GLY A 266 18.85 2.51 -0.48
#